data_AF-A0A5K0VUJ6-F1
#
_entry.id   AF-A0A5K0VUJ6-F1
#
_cell.length_a   1.000
_cell.length_b   1.000
_cell.length_c   1.000
_cell.angle_alpha   90.00
_cell.angle_beta   90.00
_cell.angle_gamma   90.00
#
_symmetry.space_group_name_H-M   'P 1'
#
loop_
_entity.id
_entity.type
_entity.pdbx_description
1 polymer ?
#
loop_
_entity_poly.entity_id
_entity_poly.type
_entity_poly.pdbx_seq_one_letter_code
_entity_poly.pdbx_strand_id
1 'polypeptide(L)' 'ICNEFERFSTYLTDIKVAVFYGGVSIKIHKDLLKNECPHIVVGTPGRILALAREKDLSLKNVRHFILDECDKMLESL' A
#
# COMPACT_ATOMS: atom_id res chain seq x y z
N ILE A 1 2.45 3.53 11.19
CA ILE A 1 2.83 2.33 10.39
C ILE A 1 3.88 2.65 9.34
N CYS A 2 3.66 3.55 8.37
CA CYS A 2 4.66 3.81 7.31
C CYS A 2 6.03 4.24 7.86
N ASN A 3 6.07 5.25 8.74
CA ASN A 3 7.33 5.71 9.33
C ASN A 3 8.08 4.59 10.08
N GLU A 4 7.38 3.60 10.63
CA GLU A 4 8.02 2.46 11.28
C GLU A 4 8.70 1.55 10.26
N PHE A 5 8.07 1.31 9.10
CA PHE A 5 8.72 0.58 8.01
C PHE A 5 9.95 1.31 7.48
N GLU A 6 9.91 2.64 7.34
CA GLU A 6 11.08 3.44 6.95
C GLU A 6 12.21 3.34 7.98
N ARG A 7 11.88 3.41 9.28
CA ARG A 7 12.86 3.25 10.37
C ARG A 7 13.50 1.87 10.36
N PHE A 8 12.71 0.81 10.18
CA PHE A 8 13.23 -0.55 10.14
C PHE A 8 13.98 -0.88 8.84
N SER A 9 13.64 -0.23 7.72
CA SER A 9 14.34 -0.40 6.46
C SER A 9 15.63 0.42 6.33
N THR A 10 16.06 1.13 7.38
CA THR A 10 17.28 1.98 7.37
C THR A 10 18.51 1.25 6.80
N TYR A 11 18.66 -0.04 7.11
CA TYR A 11 19.80 -0.86 6.65
C TYR A 11 19.46 -1.78 5.47
N LEU A 12 18.25 -1.66 4.91
CA LEU A 12 17.74 -2.45 3.80
C LEU A 12 17.52 -1.52 2.60
N THR A 13 18.62 -1.11 1.96
CA THR A 13 18.66 -0.03 0.96
C THR A 13 17.78 -0.26 -0.26
N ASP A 14 17.45 -1.52 -0.56
CA ASP A 14 16.65 -1.87 -1.73
C ASP A 14 15.15 -1.91 -1.44
N ILE A 15 14.74 -1.80 -0.18
CA ILE A 15 13.32 -1.83 0.20
C ILE A 15 12.69 -0.46 -0.07
N LYS A 16 11.53 -0.51 -0.71
CA LYS A 16 10.72 0.67 -1.07
C LYS A 16 9.36 0.52 -0.42
N VAL A 17 8.94 1.56 0.29
CA VAL A 17 7.67 1.62 1.00
C VAL A 17 6.86 2.76 0.38
N ALA A 18 5.58 2.55 0.11
CA ALA A 18 4.70 3.61 -0.34
C ALA A 18 3.35 3.57 0.37
N VAL A 19 2.78 4.76 0.58
CA VAL A 19 1.49 4.94 1.27
C VAL A 19 0.41 5.35 0.29
N PHE A 20 -0.75 4.71 0.38
CA PHE A 20 -1.88 4.95 -0.50
C PHE A 20 -3.15 5.23 0.31
N TYR A 21 -3.64 6.47 0.25
CA TYR A 21 -4.83 6.91 0.97
C TYR A 21 -5.76 7.75 0.09
N GLY A 22 -6.97 8.03 0.60
CA GLY A 22 -7.95 8.91 -0.05
C GLY A 22 -7.56 10.40 0.03
N GLY A 23 -8.37 11.29 -0.54
CA GLY A 23 -8.15 12.75 -0.44
C GLY A 23 -7.06 13.33 -1.35
N VAL A 24 -6.27 12.49 -2.02
CA VAL A 24 -5.30 12.89 -3.07
C VAL A 24 -5.67 12.29 -4.42
N SER A 25 -5.26 12.94 -5.51
CA SER A 25 -5.53 12.45 -6.87
C SER A 25 -5.00 11.02 -7.04
N ILE A 26 -5.84 10.12 -7.57
CA ILE A 26 -5.44 8.73 -7.83
C ILE A 26 -4.30 8.64 -8.85
N LYS A 27 -4.20 9.62 -9.75
CA LYS A 27 -3.14 9.69 -10.76
C LYS A 27 -1.74 9.70 -10.15
N ILE A 28 -1.55 10.41 -9.03
CA ILE A 28 -0.27 10.44 -8.30
C ILE A 28 0.16 9.02 -7.90
N HIS A 29 -0.79 8.22 -7.42
CA HIS A 29 -0.51 6.84 -7.00
C HIS A 29 -0.26 5.92 -8.19
N LYS A 30 -0.97 6.10 -9.31
CA LYS A 30 -0.72 5.35 -10.54
C LYS A 30 0.66 5.64 -11.10
N ASP A 31 1.04 6.91 -11.15
CA ASP A 31 2.36 7.35 -11.63
C ASP A 31 3.47 6.81 -10.71
N LEU A 32 3.26 6.81 -9.39
CA LEU A 32 4.18 6.19 -8.43
C LEU A 32 4.32 4.68 -8.69
N LEU A 33 3.23 3.93 -8.82
CA LEU A 33 3.28 2.49 -9.08
C LEU A 33 3.99 2.15 -10.40
N LYS A 34 3.82 3.00 -11.42
CA LYS A 34 4.44 2.82 -12.74
C LYS A 34 5.94 3.11 -12.73
N ASN A 35 6.37 4.17 -12.04
CA ASN A 35 7.76 4.64 -12.08
C ASN A 35 8.61 4.07 -10.94
N GLU A 36 8.01 3.86 -9.77
CA GLU A 36 8.67 3.51 -8.51
C GLU A 36 7.86 2.44 -7.75
N CYS A 37 7.68 1.28 -8.38
CA CYS A 37 6.91 0.18 -7.79
C CYS A 37 7.46 -0.22 -6.40
N PRO A 38 6.66 -0.11 -5.33
CA PRO A 38 7.09 -0.38 -3.96
C PRO A 38 7.06 -1.87 -3.63
N HIS A 39 7.91 -2.27 -2.67
CA HIS A 39 7.91 -3.63 -2.10
C HIS A 39 6.88 -3.77 -0.99
N ILE A 40 6.64 -2.69 -0.25
CA ILE A 40 5.71 -2.62 0.88
C ILE A 40 4.69 -1.54 0.58
N VAL A 41 3.42 -1.92 0.64
CA VAL A 41 2.28 -1.05 0.37
C VAL A 41 1.51 -0.90 1.68
N VAL A 42 1.41 0.33 2.17
CA VAL A 42 0.58 0.68 3.34
C VAL A 42 -0.55 1.57 2.85
N GLY A 43 -1.78 1.38 3.29
CA GLY A 43 -2.84 2.24 2.79
C GLY A 43 -4.23 1.95 3.34
N THR A 44 -5.16 2.84 3.01
CA THR A 44 -6.56 2.66 3.37
C THR A 44 -7.23 1.68 2.41
N PRO A 45 -8.17 0.83 2.88
CA PRO A 45 -8.76 -0.24 2.07
C PRO A 45 -9.36 0.26 0.75
N GLY A 46 -10.11 1.37 0.80
CA GLY A 46 -10.76 1.94 -0.38
C GLY A 46 -9.78 2.33 -1.49
N ARG A 47 -8.61 2.91 -1.15
CA ARG A 47 -7.61 3.30 -2.15
C ARG A 47 -6.87 2.08 -2.70
N ILE A 48 -6.47 1.15 -1.84
CA ILE A 48 -5.80 -0.09 -2.27
C ILE A 48 -6.71 -0.91 -3.18
N LEU A 49 -7.99 -1.04 -2.82
CA LEU A 49 -8.99 -1.75 -3.61
C LEU A 49 -9.20 -1.11 -4.98
N ALA A 50 -9.26 0.22 -5.08
CA ALA A 50 -9.40 0.92 -6.35
C ALA A 50 -8.22 0.63 -7.30
N LEU A 51 -6.98 0.79 -6.80
CA LEU A 51 -5.76 0.55 -7.58
C LEU A 51 -5.61 -0.91 -8.00
N ALA A 52 -6.00 -1.85 -7.13
CA ALA A 52 -5.97 -3.28 -7.43
C ALA A 52 -7.03 -3.67 -8.49
N ARG A 53 -8.25 -3.13 -8.39
CA ARG A 53 -9.33 -3.37 -9.37
C ARG A 53 -8.98 -2.85 -10.76
N GLU A 54 -8.34 -1.69 -10.84
CA GLU A 54 -7.88 -1.09 -12.09
C GLU A 54 -6.60 -1.72 -12.63
N LYS A 55 -6.03 -2.70 -11.91
CA LYS A 55 -4.78 -3.42 -12.25
C LYS A 55 -3.52 -2.57 -12.27
N ASP A 56 -3.58 -1.35 -11.73
CA ASP A 56 -2.40 -0.50 -11.51
C ASP A 56 -1.52 -1.07 -10.39
N LEU A 57 -2.14 -1.68 -9.36
CA LEU A 57 -1.45 -2.41 -8.30
C LEU A 57 -1.66 -3.91 -8.47
N SER A 58 -0.63 -4.61 -8.94
CA SER A 58 -0.66 -6.08 -9.05
C SER A 58 -0.45 -6.75 -7.70
N LEU A 59 -1.44 -7.52 -7.25
CA LEU A 59 -1.36 -8.30 -6.00
C LEU A 59 -0.93 -9.76 -6.22
N LYS A 60 -0.58 -10.15 -7.45
CA LYS A 60 -0.30 -11.55 -7.83
C LYS A 60 0.79 -12.23 -6.99
N ASN A 61 1.79 -11.45 -6.56
CA ASN A 61 2.97 -11.96 -5.86
C ASN A 61 2.98 -11.59 -4.36
N VAL A 62 1.84 -11.14 -3.82
CA VAL A 62 1.74 -10.78 -2.40
C VAL A 62 1.86 -12.05 -1.56
N ARG A 63 2.86 -12.07 -0.67
CA ARG A 63 3.09 -13.16 0.28
C ARG A 63 2.54 -12.86 1.68
N HIS A 64 2.42 -11.58 2.02
CA HIS A 64 1.97 -11.14 3.33
C HIS A 64 0.89 -10.07 3.14
N PHE A 65 -0.26 -10.30 3.75
CA PHE A 65 -1.36 -9.36 3.80
C PHE A 65 -1.72 -9.14 5.27
N ILE A 66 -1.56 -7.90 5.73
CA ILE A 66 -1.74 -7.53 7.13
C ILE A 66 -2.92 -6.56 7.21
N LEU A 67 -3.85 -6.84 8.12
CA LEU A 67 -4.95 -5.95 8.48
C LEU A 67 -4.69 -5.45 9.90
N ASP A 68 -4.53 -4.14 10.04
CA ASP A 68 -4.43 -3.50 11.35
C ASP A 68 -5.83 -3.05 11.80
N GLU A 69 -6.12 -3.09 13.10
CA GLU A 69 -7.46 -2.84 13.65
C GLU A 69 -8.57 -3.66 12.93
N CYS A 70 -8.33 -4.96 12.75
CA CYS A 70 -9.19 -5.81 11.93
C CYS A 70 -10.63 -5.91 12.45
N ASP A 71 -10.85 -5.72 13.74
CA ASP A 71 -12.16 -5.64 14.38
C ASP A 71 -13.00 -4.51 13.79
N LYS A 72 -12.44 -3.31 13.66
CA LYS A 72 -13.13 -2.18 13.00
C LYS A 72 -13.26 -2.38 11.50
N MET A 73 -12.25 -2.97 10.86
CA MET A 73 -12.27 -3.18 9.42
C MET A 73 -13.35 -4.18 8.97
N LEU A 74 -13.73 -5.11 9.85
CA LEU A 74 -14.68 -6.19 9.58
C LEU A 74 -16.03 -5.99 10.27
N GLU A 75 -16.25 -4.86 10.96
CA GLU A 75 -17.49 -4.58 11.70
C GLU A 75 -18.74 -4.57 10.79
N SER A 76 -18.58 -4.31 9.49
CA SER A 76 -19.66 -4.29 8.50
C SER A 76 -19.78 -5.56 7.65
N LEU A 77 -19.07 -6.64 8.04
CA LEU A 77 -19.17 -7.97 7.43
C LEU A 77 -20.17 -8.84 8.20
#